data_AF-A0A535RQI6-F1
#
_entry.id   AF-A0A535RQI6-F1
#
_cell.length_a   1.000
_cell.length_b   1.000
_cell.length_c   1.000
_cell.angle_alpha   90.00
_cell.angle_beta   90.00
_cell.angle_gamma   90.00
#
_symmetry.space_group_name_H-M   'P 1'
#
loop_
_entity.id
_entity.type
_entity.pdbx_description
1 polymer ?
#
loop_
_entity_poly.entity_id
_entity_poly.type
_entity_poly.pdbx_seq_one_letter_code
_entity_poly.pdbx_strand_id
1 'polypeptide(L)'
;MYNQRNNGPFGGNNGMFGSSRYQYQTLPYGYEGTQTSGLMSKVMGLLAFSFLFAALGTFVGFFLNISFGTYWIIAIAGLVVLIILQFVIQRPGLNLFLLYLFTFLEGMSLAPLIGYYLTYASNILGQAFLITAISSFGLGAYAWITKRDFSRLGD
;
A
#
# COMPACT_ATOMS: atom_id res chain seq x y z
N MET A 1 -40.04 -41.48 69.12
CA MET A 1 -40.01 -41.49 67.65
C MET A 1 -38.55 -41.57 67.22
N TYR A 2 -38.11 -42.72 66.74
CA TYR A 2 -36.75 -42.88 66.22
C TYR A 2 -36.69 -42.28 64.81
N ASN A 3 -35.83 -41.29 64.58
CA ASN A 3 -35.41 -40.95 63.22
C ASN A 3 -33.89 -41.09 63.14
N GLN A 4 -33.53 -42.18 62.47
CA GLN A 4 -32.20 -42.73 62.34
C GLN A 4 -31.46 -41.97 61.24
N ARG A 5 -30.29 -41.47 61.59
CA ARG A 5 -29.32 -40.78 60.75
C ARG A 5 -29.18 -41.48 59.39
N ASN A 6 -29.58 -40.81 58.31
CA ASN A 6 -29.14 -41.15 56.96
C ASN A 6 -28.08 -40.13 56.54
N ASN A 7 -26.84 -40.36 56.98
CA ASN A 7 -25.66 -39.65 56.50
C ASN A 7 -24.74 -40.70 55.86
N GLY A 8 -25.12 -41.17 54.67
CA GLY A 8 -24.21 -41.90 53.79
C GLY A 8 -23.21 -40.93 53.15
N PRO A 9 -21.96 -41.33 52.87
CA PRO A 9 -20.91 -40.44 52.37
C PRO A 9 -21.10 -39.97 50.92
N PHE A 10 -22.23 -40.31 50.28
CA PHE A 10 -22.56 -39.89 48.93
C PHE A 10 -23.88 -39.11 48.98
N GLY A 11 -23.73 -37.80 49.21
CA GLY A 11 -24.83 -36.83 49.17
C GLY A 11 -25.50 -36.81 47.80
N GLY A 12 -26.83 -36.70 47.83
CA GLY A 12 -27.72 -36.77 46.69
C GLY A 12 -27.37 -35.79 45.57
N ASN A 13 -27.28 -36.35 44.36
CA ASN A 13 -27.21 -35.65 43.10
C ASN A 13 -28.54 -34.94 42.82
N ASN A 14 -28.68 -33.70 43.28
CA ASN A 14 -29.72 -32.79 42.82
C ASN A 14 -29.16 -31.92 41.68
N GLY A 15 -29.56 -32.28 40.46
CA GLY A 15 -29.54 -31.50 39.22
C GLY A 15 -28.58 -30.31 39.14
N MET A 16 -27.37 -30.55 38.63
CA MET A 16 -26.50 -29.51 38.05
C MET A 16 -26.34 -29.76 36.55
N PHE A 17 -27.45 -29.67 35.81
CA PHE A 17 -27.41 -29.38 34.39
C PHE A 17 -27.58 -27.88 34.22
N GLY A 18 -26.55 -27.21 33.71
CA GLY A 18 -26.65 -25.80 33.31
C GLY A 18 -25.77 -24.88 34.12
N SER A 19 -24.48 -24.89 33.83
CA SER A 19 -23.70 -23.65 33.81
C SER A 19 -22.47 -23.90 32.96
N SER A 20 -22.70 -23.85 31.64
CA SER A 20 -21.63 -23.70 30.66
C SER A 20 -20.78 -22.49 31.08
N ARG A 21 -19.62 -22.77 31.68
CA ARG A 21 -18.62 -21.79 32.13
C ARG A 21 -17.89 -21.10 30.96
N TYR A 22 -18.32 -21.35 29.74
CA TYR A 22 -17.92 -20.58 28.56
C TYR A 22 -19.00 -19.52 28.30
N GLN A 23 -19.07 -18.55 29.20
CA GLN A 23 -19.58 -17.25 28.81
C GLN A 23 -18.52 -16.70 27.86
N TYR A 24 -18.76 -16.85 26.55
CA TYR A 24 -18.06 -16.04 25.58
C TYR A 24 -18.31 -14.60 25.99
N GLN A 25 -17.31 -13.99 26.60
CA GLN A 25 -17.26 -12.56 26.80
C GLN A 25 -17.26 -11.99 25.39
N THR A 26 -18.43 -11.56 24.89
CA THR A 26 -18.53 -10.79 23.66
C THR A 26 -17.83 -9.47 23.94
N LEU A 27 -16.53 -9.47 23.68
CA LEU A 27 -15.72 -8.28 23.54
C LEU A 27 -16.49 -7.33 22.62
N PRO A 28 -16.65 -6.04 22.98
CA PRO A 28 -17.06 -5.05 22.00
C PRO A 28 -16.04 -5.16 20.86
N TYR A 29 -16.51 -5.47 19.66
CA TYR A 29 -15.70 -5.46 18.45
C TYR A 29 -15.37 -3.99 18.11
N GLY A 30 -14.56 -3.37 18.97
CA GLY A 30 -13.69 -2.24 18.69
C GLY A 30 -12.29 -2.80 18.54
N TYR A 31 -12.13 -3.82 17.68
CA TYR A 31 -10.83 -4.14 17.14
C TYR A 31 -10.50 -2.99 16.17
N GLU A 32 -9.95 -1.89 16.69
CA GLU A 32 -8.97 -1.10 15.95
C GLU A 32 -7.70 -1.95 15.79
N GLY A 33 -7.85 -3.13 15.19
CA GLY A 33 -6.74 -3.69 14.44
C GLY A 33 -6.51 -2.69 13.34
N THR A 34 -5.32 -2.08 13.31
CA THR A 34 -4.81 -1.30 12.18
C THR A 34 -5.28 -2.00 10.92
N GLN A 35 -6.33 -1.48 10.29
CA GLN A 35 -7.04 -2.23 9.27
C GLN A 35 -6.03 -2.44 8.13
N THR A 36 -5.54 -3.65 7.93
CA THR A 36 -4.59 -3.97 6.85
C THR A 36 -5.14 -3.49 5.50
N SER A 37 -6.47 -3.52 5.35
CA SER A 37 -7.21 -2.93 4.24
C SER A 37 -6.99 -1.41 4.10
N GLY A 38 -6.98 -0.67 5.20
CA GLY A 38 -6.77 0.79 5.22
C GLY A 38 -5.33 1.20 4.91
N LEU A 39 -4.33 0.43 5.37
CA LEU A 39 -2.92 0.68 5.02
C LEU A 39 -2.69 0.46 3.53
N MET A 40 -3.20 -0.63 2.96
CA MET A 40 -3.08 -0.94 1.54
C MET A 40 -3.75 0.13 0.68
N SER A 41 -4.97 0.55 1.05
CA SER A 41 -5.68 1.65 0.37
C SER A 41 -4.88 2.96 0.42
N LYS A 42 -4.24 3.28 1.55
CA LYS A 42 -3.40 4.47 1.69
C LYS A 42 -2.17 4.40 0.79
N VAL A 43 -1.46 3.26 0.74
CA VAL A 43 -0.28 3.09 -0.14
C VAL A 43 -0.67 3.17 -1.61
N MET A 44 -1.76 2.51 -2.01
CA MET A 44 -2.28 2.58 -3.38
C MET A 44 -2.73 3.99 -3.76
N GLY A 45 -3.36 4.72 -2.84
CA GLY A 45 -3.73 6.12 -3.03
C GLY A 45 -2.51 7.03 -3.20
N LEU A 46 -1.49 6.89 -2.34
CA LEU A 46 -0.23 7.63 -2.46
C LEU A 46 0.46 7.34 -3.79
N LEU A 47 0.49 6.07 -4.23
CA LEU A 47 1.06 5.67 -5.51
C LEU A 47 0.29 6.26 -6.70
N ALA A 48 -1.05 6.28 -6.66
CA ALA A 48 -1.87 6.91 -7.70
C ALA A 48 -1.58 8.42 -7.80
N PHE A 49 -1.43 9.11 -6.66
CA PHE A 49 -0.99 10.51 -6.64
C PHE A 49 0.41 10.68 -7.22
N SER A 50 1.36 9.80 -6.88
CA SER A 50 2.71 9.81 -7.48
C SER A 50 2.67 9.68 -9.00
N PHE A 51 1.80 8.84 -9.56
CA PHE A 51 1.61 8.75 -11.02
C PHE A 51 1.14 10.07 -11.65
N LEU A 52 0.25 10.81 -10.98
CA LEU A 52 -0.17 12.14 -11.45
C LEU A 52 0.99 13.13 -11.42
N PHE A 53 1.78 13.16 -10.33
CA PHE A 53 2.96 14.02 -10.24
C PHE A 53 4.02 13.66 -11.29
N ALA A 54 4.23 12.38 -11.58
CA ALA A 54 5.11 11.94 -12.66
C ALA A 54 4.62 12.46 -14.02
N ALA A 55 3.32 12.28 -14.32
CA ALA A 55 2.73 12.76 -15.57
C ALA A 55 2.82 14.28 -15.71
N LEU A 56 2.57 15.03 -14.64
CA LEU A 56 2.75 16.48 -14.60
C LEU A 56 4.23 16.86 -14.81
N GLY A 57 5.15 16.14 -14.18
CA GLY A 57 6.59 16.32 -14.35
C GLY A 57 7.00 16.17 -15.81
N THR A 58 6.58 15.08 -16.46
CA THR A 58 6.84 14.83 -17.88
C THR A 58 6.23 15.92 -18.76
N PHE A 59 4.99 16.33 -18.48
CA PHE A 59 4.32 17.39 -19.23
C PHE A 59 5.09 18.71 -19.14
N VAL A 60 5.44 19.17 -17.93
CA VAL A 60 6.26 20.37 -17.72
C VAL A 60 7.63 20.21 -18.39
N GLY A 61 8.22 19.03 -18.35
CA GLY A 61 9.49 18.74 -19.03
C GLY A 61 9.44 18.92 -20.55
N PHE A 62 8.29 18.64 -21.17
CA PHE A 62 8.07 18.95 -22.59
C PHE A 62 7.98 20.46 -22.85
N PHE A 63 7.29 21.23 -22.00
CA PHE A 63 7.20 22.70 -22.17
C PHE A 63 8.54 23.40 -22.04
N LEU A 64 9.40 22.91 -21.14
CA LEU A 64 10.73 23.50 -20.91
C LEU A 64 11.76 23.11 -21.97
N ASN A 65 11.39 22.29 -22.97
CA ASN A 65 12.26 21.78 -24.03
C ASN A 65 13.60 21.27 -23.48
N ILE A 66 13.53 20.40 -22.48
CA ILE A 66 14.71 19.88 -21.79
C ILE A 66 15.57 19.12 -22.80
N SER A 67 16.77 19.65 -23.07
CA SER A 67 17.79 18.98 -23.87
C SER A 67 18.33 17.75 -23.13
N PHE A 68 18.83 16.76 -23.88
CA PHE A 68 19.54 15.59 -23.34
C PHE A 68 20.73 15.96 -22.44
N GLY A 69 21.30 17.17 -22.55
CA GLY A 69 22.31 17.66 -21.62
C GLY A 69 21.73 18.02 -20.24
N THR A 70 20.59 18.71 -20.22
CA THR A 70 19.90 19.13 -18.99
C THR A 70 19.20 17.96 -18.29
N TYR A 71 18.87 16.89 -19.02
CA TYR A 71 18.38 15.62 -18.48
C TYR A 71 19.20 15.13 -17.28
N TRP A 72 20.52 15.03 -17.44
CA TRP A 72 21.41 14.50 -16.40
C TRP A 72 21.38 15.35 -15.13
N ILE A 73 21.27 16.66 -15.28
CA ILE A 73 21.20 17.60 -14.15
C ILE A 73 19.92 17.37 -13.35
N ILE A 74 18.79 17.19 -14.02
CA ILE A 74 17.48 16.96 -13.39
C ILE A 74 17.42 15.57 -12.74
N ALA A 75 17.95 14.55 -13.41
CA ALA A 75 18.04 13.20 -12.86
C ALA A 75 18.92 13.15 -11.59
N ILE A 76 20.10 13.79 -11.62
CA ILE A 76 20.97 13.90 -10.46
C ILE A 76 20.29 14.71 -9.34
N ALA A 77 19.60 15.80 -9.68
CA ALA A 77 18.83 16.56 -8.69
C ALA A 77 17.76 15.68 -8.02
N GLY A 78 17.07 14.82 -8.77
CA GLY A 78 16.15 13.83 -8.21
C GLY A 78 16.83 12.88 -7.21
N LEU A 79 18.01 12.36 -7.54
CA LEU A 79 18.78 11.51 -6.62
C LEU A 79 19.21 12.26 -5.34
N VAL A 80 19.60 13.53 -5.45
CA VAL A 80 19.91 14.36 -4.29
C VAL A 80 18.66 14.54 -3.41
N VAL A 81 17.48 14.75 -4.00
CA VAL A 81 16.21 14.83 -3.26
C VAL A 81 15.91 13.52 -2.53
N LEU A 82 16.18 12.35 -3.13
CA LEU A 82 16.04 11.06 -2.45
C LEU A 82 16.99 10.92 -1.26
N ILE A 83 18.24 11.35 -1.39
CA ILE A 83 19.20 11.33 -0.28
C ILE A 83 18.69 12.21 0.87
N ILE A 84 18.19 13.42 0.56
CA ILE A 84 17.58 14.31 1.57
C ILE A 84 16.35 13.66 2.20
N LEU A 85 15.50 13.00 1.40
CA LEU A 85 14.32 12.28 1.88
C LEU A 85 14.70 11.17 2.87
N GLN A 86 15.79 10.43 2.62
CA GLN A 86 16.28 9.38 3.53
C GLN A 86 16.59 9.96 4.93
N PHE A 87 17.17 11.16 5.00
CA PHE A 87 17.46 11.84 6.27
C PHE A 87 16.20 12.42 6.94
N VAL A 88 15.19 12.79 6.16
CA VAL A 88 13.98 13.49 6.64
C VAL A 88 12.77 12.54 6.75
N ILE A 89 12.96 11.23 6.58
CA ILE A 89 11.88 10.23 6.53
C ILE A 89 11.00 10.21 7.78
N GLN A 90 11.57 10.58 8.94
CA GLN A 90 10.91 10.62 10.24
C GLN A 90 10.03 11.88 10.45
N ARG A 91 10.09 12.87 9.56
CA ARG A 91 9.27 14.09 9.64
C ARG A 91 7.99 13.91 8.81
N PRO A 92 6.83 13.65 9.45
CA PRO A 92 5.59 13.44 8.72
C PRO A 92 5.21 14.69 7.92
N GLY A 93 4.79 14.50 6.67
CA GLY A 93 4.36 15.58 5.76
C GLY A 93 5.48 16.08 4.86
N LEU A 94 6.65 16.42 5.42
CA LEU A 94 7.82 16.79 4.62
C LEU A 94 8.33 15.61 3.78
N ASN A 95 8.28 14.40 4.33
CA ASN A 95 8.64 13.19 3.62
C ASN A 95 7.78 12.95 2.36
N LEU A 96 6.46 13.12 2.46
CA LEU A 96 5.53 12.96 1.34
C LEU A 96 5.73 14.05 0.29
N PHE A 97 5.94 15.29 0.72
CA PHE A 97 6.26 16.39 -0.20
C PHE A 97 7.54 16.11 -0.99
N LEU A 98 8.62 15.71 -0.31
CA LEU A 98 9.89 15.36 -0.95
C LEU A 98 9.77 14.14 -1.86
N LEU A 99 8.95 13.15 -1.50
CA LEU A 99 8.63 12.00 -2.37
C LEU A 99 7.96 12.48 -3.66
N TYR A 100 6.90 13.28 -3.57
CA TYR A 100 6.21 13.79 -4.76
C TYR A 100 7.08 14.72 -5.61
N LEU A 101 7.91 15.56 -4.96
CA LEU A 101 8.90 16.38 -5.65
C LEU A 101 9.91 15.53 -6.41
N PHE A 102 10.43 14.47 -5.78
CA PHE A 102 11.30 13.51 -6.44
C PHE A 102 10.60 12.87 -7.64
N THR A 103 9.39 12.34 -7.46
CA THR A 103 8.62 11.71 -8.55
C THR A 103 8.34 12.67 -9.70
N PHE A 104 8.07 13.94 -9.39
CA PHE A 104 7.90 15.00 -10.39
C PHE A 104 9.19 15.27 -11.18
N LEU A 105 10.34 15.38 -10.49
CA LEU A 105 11.64 15.57 -11.14
C LEU A 105 12.03 14.37 -12.01
N GLU A 106 11.74 13.15 -11.53
CA GLU A 106 11.93 11.91 -12.31
C GLU A 106 11.07 11.94 -13.59
N GLY A 107 9.77 12.22 -13.46
CA GLY A 107 8.87 12.37 -14.60
C GLY A 107 9.36 13.43 -15.60
N MET A 108 9.86 14.56 -15.11
CA MET A 108 10.45 15.63 -15.92
C MET A 108 11.72 15.17 -16.65
N SER A 109 12.57 14.38 -15.99
CA SER A 109 13.76 13.80 -16.62
C SER A 109 13.38 12.83 -17.75
N LEU A 110 12.26 12.11 -17.65
CA LEU A 110 11.82 11.21 -18.72
C LEU A 110 11.32 11.93 -19.98
N ALA A 111 11.02 13.23 -19.92
CA ALA A 111 10.47 13.99 -21.05
C ALA A 111 11.31 13.91 -22.35
N PRO A 112 12.63 14.20 -22.38
CA PRO A 112 13.44 14.06 -23.59
C PRO A 112 13.44 12.65 -24.17
N LEU A 113 13.45 11.62 -23.31
CA LEU A 113 13.39 10.22 -23.75
C LEU A 113 12.06 9.92 -24.44
N ILE A 114 10.95 10.32 -23.84
CA ILE A 114 9.61 10.14 -24.41
C ILE A 114 9.48 10.95 -25.71
N GLY A 115 10.04 12.17 -25.77
CA GLY A 115 10.07 13.01 -26.97
C GLY A 115 10.81 12.38 -28.15
N TYR A 116 11.93 11.71 -27.88
CA TYR A 116 12.66 10.93 -28.87
C TYR A 116 11.78 9.81 -29.44
N TYR A 117 11.18 8.98 -28.58
CA TYR A 117 10.32 7.88 -29.05
C TYR A 117 9.02 8.36 -29.70
N LEU A 118 8.47 9.52 -29.30
CA LEU A 118 7.32 10.11 -29.98
C LEU A 118 7.64 10.49 -31.43
N THR A 119 8.87 10.93 -31.71
CA THR A 119 9.27 11.36 -33.06
C THR A 119 9.59 10.17 -33.96
N TYR A 120 10.30 9.15 -33.44
CA TYR A 120 10.77 8.02 -34.25
C TYR A 120 9.85 6.79 -34.23
N ALA A 121 9.07 6.59 -33.17
CA ALA A 121 8.31 5.35 -32.95
C ALA A 121 7.11 5.53 -32.00
N SER A 122 6.23 6.50 -32.27
CA SER A 122 5.07 6.83 -31.43
C SER A 122 4.15 5.63 -31.16
N ASN A 123 3.95 4.76 -32.15
CA ASN A 123 3.14 3.55 -32.01
C ASN A 123 3.69 2.59 -30.95
N ILE A 124 5.02 2.43 -30.88
CA ILE A 124 5.67 1.52 -29.93
C ILE A 124 5.55 2.07 -28.51
N LEU A 125 5.72 3.38 -28.33
CA LEU A 125 5.57 4.04 -27.04
C LEU A 125 4.16 3.85 -26.47
N GLY A 126 3.13 4.08 -27.29
CA GLY A 126 1.73 3.89 -26.87
C GLY A 126 1.42 2.45 -26.50
N GLN A 127 1.91 1.49 -27.28
CA GLN A 127 1.75 0.06 -26.99
C GLN A 127 2.45 -0.34 -25.69
N ALA A 128 3.71 0.07 -25.50
CA ALA A 128 4.50 -0.22 -24.31
C ALA A 128 3.86 0.35 -23.03
N PHE A 129 3.34 1.58 -23.11
CA PHE A 129 2.60 2.18 -22.01
C PHE A 129 1.31 1.39 -21.70
N LEU A 130 0.53 1.04 -22.72
CA LEU A 130 -0.73 0.32 -22.54
C LEU A 130 -0.54 -1.06 -21.93
N ILE A 131 0.40 -1.87 -22.42
CA ILE A 131 0.66 -3.19 -21.85
C ILE A 131 1.12 -3.07 -20.39
N THR A 132 1.97 -2.10 -20.07
CA THR A 132 2.47 -1.88 -18.71
C THR A 132 1.34 -1.45 -17.78
N ALA A 133 0.50 -0.51 -18.22
CA ALA A 133 -0.65 -0.03 -17.48
C ALA A 133 -1.63 -1.18 -17.23
N ILE A 134 -2.04 -1.90 -18.27
CA ILE A 134 -2.99 -3.02 -18.15
C ILE A 134 -2.43 -4.11 -17.23
N SER A 135 -1.16 -4.48 -17.37
CA SER A 135 -0.53 -5.50 -16.51
C SER A 135 -0.45 -5.03 -15.06
N SER A 136 0.00 -3.80 -14.81
CA SER A 136 0.19 -3.28 -13.44
C SER A 136 -1.15 -3.05 -12.73
N PHE A 137 -2.10 -2.43 -13.41
CA PHE A 137 -3.45 -2.21 -12.86
C PHE A 137 -4.23 -3.52 -12.75
N GLY A 138 -4.11 -4.41 -13.74
CA GLY A 138 -4.78 -5.71 -13.74
C GLY A 138 -4.31 -6.59 -12.58
N LEU A 139 -3.00 -6.72 -12.39
CA LEU A 139 -2.43 -7.47 -11.26
C LEU A 139 -2.70 -6.77 -9.93
N GLY A 140 -2.60 -5.44 -9.87
CA GLY A 140 -2.90 -4.66 -8.66
C GLY A 140 -4.36 -4.81 -8.20
N ALA A 141 -5.31 -4.72 -9.12
CA ALA A 141 -6.73 -4.93 -8.83
C ALA A 141 -7.02 -6.39 -8.45
N TYR A 142 -6.41 -7.35 -9.15
CA TYR A 142 -6.53 -8.76 -8.81
C TYR A 142 -6.00 -9.05 -7.39
N ALA A 143 -4.85 -8.49 -7.02
CA ALA A 143 -4.28 -8.63 -5.68
C ALA A 143 -5.16 -7.97 -4.61
N TRP A 144 -5.86 -6.88 -4.92
CA TRP A 144 -6.76 -6.21 -3.98
C TRP A 144 -8.02 -7.02 -3.66
N ILE A 145 -8.59 -7.71 -4.65
CA ILE A 145 -9.82 -8.51 -4.49
C ILE A 145 -9.53 -9.94 -4.01
N THR A 146 -8.36 -10.47 -4.33
CA THR A 146 -7.98 -11.85 -4.06
C THR A 146 -7.79 -12.13 -2.56
N LYS A 147 -8.38 -13.23 -2.08
CA LYS A 147 -8.19 -13.76 -0.71
C LYS A 147 -7.03 -14.76 -0.59
N ARG A 148 -6.34 -15.06 -1.70
CA ARG A 148 -5.18 -15.95 -1.69
C ARG A 148 -4.01 -15.26 -1.02
N ASP A 149 -3.38 -15.98 -0.11
CA ASP A 149 -2.13 -15.58 0.51
C ASP A 149 -0.96 -15.91 -0.44
N PHE A 150 -0.16 -14.90 -0.77
CA PHE A 150 1.03 -15.01 -1.61
C PHE A 150 2.33 -15.09 -0.81
N SER A 151 2.28 -15.19 0.53
CA SER A 151 3.46 -15.24 1.40
C SER A 151 4.45 -16.36 1.04
N ARG A 152 3.96 -17.45 0.44
CA ARG A 152 4.78 -18.59 -0.02
C ARG A 152 5.59 -18.34 -1.30
N LEU A 153 5.41 -17.20 -1.97
CA LEU A 153 6.22 -16.81 -3.14
C LEU A 153 7.46 -16.01 -2.76
N GLY A 154 7.59 -15.60 -1.50
CA GLY A 154 8.70 -14.79 -1.00
C GLY A 154 9.66 -15.52 -0.04
N ASP A 155 9.41 -16.81 0.24
CA ASP A 155 10.33 -17.75 0.91
C ASP A 155 11.18 -18.49 -0.13
#